data_AF-A0A024HVA3-F1
#
_entry.id   AF-A0A024HVA3-F1
#
_cell.length_a   1.000
_cell.length_b   1.000
_cell.length_c   1.000
_cell.angle_alpha   90.00
_cell.angle_beta   90.00
_cell.angle_gamma   90.00
#
_symmetry.space_group_name_H-M   'P 1'
#
loop_
_entity.id
_entity.type
_entity.pdbx_description
1 polymer ?
#
loop_
_entity_poly.entity_id
_entity_poly.type
_entity_poly.pdbx_seq_one_letter_code
_entity_poly.pdbx_strand_id
1 'polypeptide(L)'
;MKTQNTPADHSDILFTHIVNTLVDLAKHEGTLMTFEGLLRNGIEVDEEMMDSMLGVSQDSAAQCVVQLRDCGAITSPAVYEMVTHVEQLAMRLAPDWWKQIVPWSVQPLRYYQEEARAKRERFIVCQRERQYPFNVYVTGQVEYPEDDPIYGTYVTEGTFLVGKAKTIHDALECAKEAFTRGEWIVLEEEGRDEFVDHLTGRDQGPVSFSERTIEIRDKGDRLVLTGNARTLEWHRHVTSPDEIEKIKAQQKDLYQKASYESGWDNYETARQLRRQAEQLSLGFVEECWRNHPEVIQAVEKFEYPVFIDEEMALFNADQDAGID
;
A
#
# COMPACT_ATOMS: atom_id res chain seq x y z
N MET A 1 37.78 6.44 -20.27
CA MET A 1 37.46 5.85 -18.95
C MET A 1 35.97 5.98 -18.76
N LYS A 2 35.22 4.89 -18.84
CA LYS A 2 33.78 4.88 -18.54
C LYS A 2 33.66 4.98 -17.03
N THR A 3 33.09 6.08 -16.54
CA THR A 3 32.64 6.20 -15.14
C THR A 3 31.56 5.15 -14.92
N GLN A 4 31.93 4.07 -14.22
CA GLN A 4 30.97 3.17 -13.63
C GLN A 4 30.28 3.98 -12.52
N ASN A 5 29.02 4.36 -12.74
CA ASN A 5 28.16 4.83 -11.66
C ASN A 5 27.97 3.65 -10.71
N THR A 6 28.75 3.64 -9.62
CA THR A 6 28.48 2.79 -8.47
C THR A 6 27.10 3.18 -7.93
N PRO A 7 26.18 2.23 -7.69
CA PRO A 7 24.91 2.56 -7.05
C PRO A 7 25.21 3.21 -5.69
N ALA A 8 24.60 4.38 -5.44
CA ALA A 8 24.73 5.10 -4.18
C ALA A 8 24.36 4.16 -3.01
N ASP A 9 25.14 4.19 -1.94
CA ASP A 9 24.81 3.41 -0.75
C ASP A 9 23.46 3.88 -0.19
N HIS A 10 22.68 3.01 0.45
CA HIS A 10 21.38 3.39 1.00
C HIS A 10 21.50 4.50 2.07
N SER A 11 22.65 4.57 2.74
CA SER A 11 23.03 5.69 3.61
C SER A 11 23.16 7.01 2.84
N ASP A 12 23.69 6.98 1.61
CA ASP A 12 23.82 8.16 0.75
C ASP A 12 22.45 8.63 0.24
N ILE A 13 21.54 7.70 -0.06
CA ILE A 13 20.16 8.02 -0.48
C ILE A 13 19.41 8.73 0.66
N LEU A 14 19.46 8.17 1.87
CA LEU A 14 18.84 8.78 3.05
C LEU A 14 19.43 10.18 3.31
N PHE A 15 20.76 10.31 3.30
CA PHE A 15 21.41 11.59 3.51
C PHE A 15 21.01 12.63 2.45
N THR A 16 21.04 12.24 1.17
CA THR A 16 20.66 13.12 0.06
C THR A 16 19.20 13.56 0.17
N HIS A 17 18.30 12.65 0.51
CA HIS A 17 16.89 12.96 0.74
C HIS A 17 16.72 13.99 1.86
N ILE A 18 17.32 13.74 3.02
CA ILE A 18 17.26 14.66 4.18
C ILE A 18 17.77 16.05 3.81
N VAL A 19 18.94 16.15 3.17
CA VAL A 19 19.55 17.43 2.82
C VAL A 19 18.67 18.22 1.84
N ASN A 20 18.14 17.56 0.81
CA ASN A 20 17.28 18.22 -0.17
C ASN A 20 15.99 18.72 0.49
N THR A 21 15.31 17.88 1.28
CA THR A 21 14.08 18.26 1.98
C THR A 21 14.32 19.39 2.98
N LEU A 22 15.47 19.43 3.67
CA LEU A 22 15.82 20.55 4.56
C LEU A 22 16.06 21.85 3.78
N VAL A 23 16.72 21.78 2.61
CA VAL A 23 16.92 22.95 1.75
C VAL A 23 15.60 23.50 1.26
N ASP A 24 14.67 22.64 0.86
CA ASP A 24 13.36 23.06 0.38
C ASP A 24 12.52 23.63 1.53
N LEU A 25 12.52 22.98 2.70
CA LEU A 25 11.87 23.52 3.90
C LEU A 25 12.40 24.91 4.29
N ALA A 26 13.71 25.15 4.20
CA ALA A 26 14.31 26.46 4.47
C ALA A 26 13.88 27.53 3.44
N LYS A 27 13.70 27.15 2.16
CA LYS A 27 13.12 28.07 1.16
C LYS A 27 11.68 28.43 1.52
N HIS A 28 10.87 27.44 1.87
CA HIS A 28 9.49 27.67 2.28
C HIS A 28 9.41 28.57 3.52
N GLU A 29 10.23 28.32 4.54
CA GLU A 29 10.32 29.17 5.73
C GLU A 29 10.55 30.65 5.35
N GLY A 30 11.56 30.91 4.51
CA GLY A 30 11.87 32.27 4.04
C GLY A 30 10.72 32.92 3.25
N THR A 31 10.02 32.16 2.41
CA THR A 31 8.86 32.68 1.68
C THR A 31 7.68 32.95 2.61
N LEU A 32 7.39 32.07 3.55
CA LEU A 32 6.31 32.26 4.54
C LEU A 32 6.58 33.48 5.43
N MET A 33 7.83 33.69 5.87
CA MET A 33 8.22 34.92 6.57
C MET A 33 7.98 36.18 5.72
N THR A 34 8.24 36.10 4.42
CA THR A 34 8.02 37.20 3.48
C THR A 34 6.52 37.51 3.37
N PHE A 35 5.67 36.50 3.20
CA PHE A 35 4.22 36.67 3.15
C PHE A 35 3.64 37.20 4.43
N GLU A 36 4.09 36.70 5.58
CA GLU A 36 3.68 37.27 6.86
C GLU A 36 4.06 38.76 6.95
N GLY A 37 5.27 39.11 6.50
CA GLY A 37 5.70 40.50 6.40
C GLY A 37 4.78 41.35 5.51
N LEU A 38 4.43 40.87 4.32
CA LEU A 38 3.54 41.58 3.39
C LEU A 38 2.14 41.79 3.98
N LEU A 39 1.53 40.73 4.54
CA LEU A 39 0.21 40.81 5.16
C LEU A 39 0.19 41.75 6.36
N ARG A 40 1.23 41.74 7.20
CA ARG A 40 1.37 42.69 8.32
C ARG A 40 1.43 44.15 7.87
N ASN A 41 1.85 44.41 6.63
CA ASN A 41 1.88 45.74 6.02
C ASN A 41 0.64 46.02 5.16
N GLY A 42 -0.38 45.15 5.18
CA GLY A 42 -1.62 45.32 4.43
C GLY A 42 -1.48 45.10 2.92
N ILE A 43 -0.44 44.38 2.48
CA ILE A 43 -0.25 44.01 1.07
C ILE A 43 -0.88 42.64 0.86
N GLU A 44 -1.81 42.54 -0.08
CA GLU A 44 -2.42 41.27 -0.49
C GLU A 44 -1.37 40.34 -1.09
N VAL A 45 -1.48 39.06 -0.73
CA VAL A 45 -0.63 37.98 -1.25
C VAL A 45 -1.47 37.13 -2.20
N ASP A 46 -0.84 36.65 -3.26
CA ASP A 46 -1.47 35.76 -4.24
C ASP A 46 -1.88 34.43 -3.60
N GLU A 47 -3.19 34.16 -3.57
CA GLU A 47 -3.76 32.93 -3.02
C GLU A 47 -3.28 31.68 -3.78
N GLU A 48 -3.06 31.74 -5.09
CA GLU A 48 -2.59 30.59 -5.89
C GLU A 48 -1.15 30.23 -5.51
N MET A 49 -0.30 31.23 -5.32
CA MET A 49 1.07 31.04 -4.84
C MET A 49 1.07 30.46 -3.42
N MET A 50 0.14 30.91 -2.58
CA MET A 50 0.03 30.46 -1.19
C MET A 50 -0.50 29.02 -1.10
N ASP A 51 -1.44 28.62 -1.97
CA ASP A 51 -1.94 27.24 -2.11
C ASP A 51 -0.85 26.29 -2.59
N SER A 52 -0.04 26.70 -3.57
CA SER A 52 1.08 25.86 -4.04
C SER A 52 2.12 25.53 -2.96
N MET A 53 2.26 26.38 -1.94
CA MET A 53 3.25 26.23 -0.86
C MET A 53 2.70 25.55 0.40
N LEU A 54 1.41 25.70 0.68
CA LEU A 54 0.79 25.22 1.92
C LEU A 54 -0.32 24.19 1.70
N GLY A 55 -0.83 24.06 0.47
CA GLY A 55 -1.82 23.07 0.05
C GLY A 55 -1.19 21.73 -0.31
N VAL A 56 -1.96 20.87 -1.00
CA VAL A 56 -1.68 19.43 -1.19
C VAL A 56 -0.55 19.11 -2.19
N SER A 57 0.28 20.10 -2.51
CA SER A 57 1.45 19.92 -3.38
C SER A 57 2.49 19.01 -2.72
N GLN A 58 3.13 18.14 -3.53
CA GLN A 58 4.26 17.31 -3.08
C GLN A 58 5.47 18.14 -2.63
N ASP A 59 5.58 19.36 -3.16
CA ASP A 59 6.63 20.33 -2.83
C ASP A 59 6.14 21.38 -1.83
N SER A 60 5.06 21.11 -1.08
CA SER A 60 4.58 22.02 -0.04
C SER A 60 5.47 21.98 1.20
N ALA A 61 5.43 23.05 1.99
CA ALA A 61 6.11 23.12 3.28
C ALA A 61 5.62 22.00 4.23
N ALA A 62 4.32 21.72 4.20
CA ALA A 62 3.70 20.65 4.99
C ALA A 62 4.22 19.27 4.57
N GLN A 63 4.30 19.00 3.27
CA GLN A 63 4.84 17.74 2.77
C GLN A 63 6.33 17.58 3.13
N CYS A 64 7.12 18.66 3.10
CA CYS A 64 8.52 18.63 3.55
C CYS A 64 8.62 18.20 5.03
N VAL A 65 7.74 18.70 5.90
CA VAL A 65 7.71 18.30 7.31
C VAL A 65 7.34 16.82 7.47
N VAL A 66 6.35 16.34 6.72
CA VAL A 66 5.97 14.92 6.66
C VAL A 66 7.15 14.05 6.25
N GLN A 67 7.82 14.39 5.13
CA GLN A 67 9.00 13.65 4.66
C GLN A 67 10.13 13.60 5.71
N LEU A 68 10.43 14.72 6.39
CA LEU A 68 11.45 14.75 7.45
C LEU A 68 11.05 13.92 8.68
N ARG A 69 9.76 13.90 9.02
CA ARG A 69 9.22 13.04 10.08
C ARG A 69 9.40 11.57 9.70
N ASP A 70 8.98 11.20 8.50
CA ASP A 70 8.88 9.81 8.06
C ASP A 70 10.26 9.17 7.81
N CYS A 71 11.25 9.95 7.40
CA CYS A 71 12.65 9.48 7.32
C CYS A 71 13.43 9.62 8.64
N GLY A 72 12.81 10.09 9.73
CA GLY A 72 13.45 10.23 11.05
C GLY A 72 14.55 11.29 11.10
N ALA A 73 14.39 12.41 10.38
CA ALA A 73 15.38 13.47 10.29
C ALA A 73 15.33 14.48 11.46
N ILE A 74 14.16 14.66 12.09
CA ILE A 74 13.90 15.66 13.14
C ILE A 74 14.54 15.24 14.48
N THR A 75 15.88 15.23 14.54
CA THR A 75 16.63 14.72 15.69
C THR A 75 17.52 15.75 16.37
N SER A 76 17.85 16.83 15.66
CA SER A 76 18.64 17.93 16.20
C SER A 76 17.74 19.11 16.60
N PRO A 77 18.15 19.93 17.59
CA PRO A 77 17.42 21.14 17.94
C PRO A 77 17.22 22.09 16.76
N ALA A 78 18.22 22.25 15.90
CA ALA A 78 18.12 23.16 14.74
C ALA A 78 17.06 22.74 13.73
N VAL A 79 16.98 21.45 13.40
CA VAL A 79 15.94 20.93 12.48
C VAL A 79 14.56 21.07 13.13
N TYR A 80 14.47 20.78 14.43
CA TYR A 80 13.24 20.93 15.18
C TYR A 80 12.72 22.37 15.20
N GLU A 81 13.60 23.33 15.51
CA GLU A 81 13.28 24.76 15.51
C GLU A 81 12.74 25.20 14.15
N MET A 82 13.41 24.82 13.05
CA MET A 82 12.96 25.15 11.70
C MET A 82 11.56 24.57 11.40
N VAL A 83 11.33 23.28 11.69
CA VAL A 83 10.03 22.63 11.49
C VAL A 83 8.92 23.32 12.30
N THR A 84 9.17 23.60 13.58
CA THR A 84 8.19 24.28 14.44
C THR A 84 7.93 25.73 14.00
N HIS A 85 8.93 26.43 13.48
CA HIS A 85 8.75 27.78 13.00
C HIS A 85 7.92 27.81 11.70
N VAL A 86 8.18 26.89 10.77
CA VAL A 86 7.36 26.72 9.56
C VAL A 86 5.90 26.43 9.94
N GLU A 87 5.66 25.50 10.86
CA GLU A 87 4.31 25.19 11.35
C GLU A 87 3.63 26.45 11.92
N GLN A 88 4.32 27.22 12.77
CA GLN A 88 3.76 28.44 13.35
C GLN A 88 3.45 29.51 12.31
N LEU A 89 4.27 29.64 11.27
CA LEU A 89 4.02 30.56 10.16
C LEU A 89 2.83 30.10 9.33
N ALA A 90 2.80 28.82 8.94
CA ALA A 90 1.72 28.23 8.17
C ALA A 90 0.36 28.35 8.90
N MET A 91 0.32 28.03 10.18
CA MET A 91 -0.88 28.14 11.01
C MET A 91 -1.40 29.57 11.17
N ARG A 92 -0.52 30.59 11.04
CA ARG A 92 -0.91 32.00 11.03
C ARG A 92 -1.44 32.47 9.68
N LEU A 93 -0.88 31.93 8.59
CA LEU A 93 -1.17 32.35 7.22
C LEU A 93 -2.37 31.62 6.62
N ALA A 94 -2.38 30.29 6.67
CA ALA A 94 -3.40 29.43 6.08
C ALA A 94 -3.54 28.12 6.89
N PRO A 95 -4.20 28.17 8.07
CA PRO A 95 -4.34 26.99 8.93
C PRO A 95 -5.12 25.85 8.28
N ASP A 96 -6.10 26.16 7.43
CA ASP A 96 -6.96 25.15 6.80
C ASP A 96 -6.19 24.30 5.78
N TRP A 97 -5.26 24.91 5.03
CA TRP A 97 -4.41 24.17 4.08
C TRP A 97 -3.36 23.35 4.80
N TRP A 98 -2.70 23.91 5.81
CA TRP A 98 -1.72 23.17 6.61
C TRP A 98 -2.33 21.92 7.25
N LYS A 99 -3.52 22.04 7.83
CA LYS A 99 -4.20 20.94 8.52
C LYS A 99 -4.69 19.82 7.60
N GLN A 100 -4.79 20.05 6.29
CA GLN A 100 -5.12 18.98 5.35
C GLN A 100 -4.00 17.93 5.26
N ILE A 101 -2.74 18.34 5.48
CA ILE A 101 -1.57 17.43 5.41
C ILE A 101 -1.01 17.13 6.79
N VAL A 102 -0.98 18.13 7.69
CA VAL A 102 -0.45 18.01 9.05
C VAL A 102 -1.57 18.35 10.04
N PRO A 103 -2.53 17.42 10.26
CA PRO A 103 -3.70 17.68 11.10
C PRO A 103 -3.34 17.79 12.59
N TRP A 104 -2.25 17.13 13.02
CA TRP A 104 -1.75 17.19 14.39
C TRP A 104 -0.48 18.01 14.48
N SER A 105 -0.36 18.76 15.57
CA SER A 105 0.80 19.61 15.80
C SER A 105 2.10 18.82 15.91
N VAL A 106 3.21 19.45 15.53
CA VAL A 106 4.56 18.90 15.68
C VAL A 106 4.80 18.49 17.14
N GLN A 107 5.22 17.25 17.34
CA GLN A 107 5.43 16.65 18.66
C GLN A 107 6.71 17.19 19.34
N PRO A 108 6.91 17.01 20.64
CA PRO A 108 8.16 17.41 21.30
C PRO A 108 9.39 16.68 20.72
N LEU A 109 10.55 17.35 20.61
CA LEU A 109 11.78 16.78 20.04
C LEU A 109 12.14 15.36 20.55
N ARG A 110 11.92 15.09 21.84
CA ARG A 110 12.18 13.77 22.44
C ARG A 110 11.44 12.63 21.73
N TYR A 111 10.20 12.87 21.29
CA TYR A 111 9.39 11.88 20.58
C TYR A 111 10.05 11.48 19.25
N TYR A 112 10.47 12.47 18.47
CA TYR A 112 11.16 12.21 17.21
C TYR A 112 12.53 11.55 17.41
N GLN A 113 13.25 11.89 18.49
CA GLN A 113 14.52 11.24 18.83
C GLN A 113 14.34 9.76 19.17
N GLU A 114 13.28 9.40 19.89
CA GLU A 114 12.94 8.02 20.26
C GLU A 114 12.59 7.17 19.02
N GLU A 115 11.84 7.73 18.07
CA GLU A 115 11.40 7.01 16.85
C GLU A 115 12.40 7.04 15.69
N ALA A 116 13.36 7.96 15.69
CA ALA A 116 14.21 8.26 14.53
C ALA A 116 14.94 7.03 13.97
N ARG A 117 15.41 6.13 14.85
CA ARG A 117 16.12 4.93 14.40
C ARG A 117 15.20 4.00 13.60
N ALA A 118 14.03 3.69 14.14
CA ALA A 118 13.06 2.81 13.47
C ALA A 118 12.61 3.42 12.14
N LYS A 119 12.34 4.73 12.11
CA LYS A 119 11.93 5.45 10.89
C LYS A 119 13.02 5.47 9.82
N ARG A 120 14.28 5.69 10.19
CA ARG A 120 15.42 5.62 9.23
C ARG A 120 15.61 4.22 8.66
N GLU A 121 15.57 3.21 9.52
CA GLU A 121 15.67 1.81 9.09
C GLU A 121 14.53 1.45 8.14
N ARG A 122 13.29 1.85 8.46
CA ARG A 122 12.11 1.67 7.59
C ARG A 122 12.26 2.41 6.25
N PHE A 123 12.67 3.68 6.26
CA PHE A 123 12.89 4.44 5.02
C PHE A 123 13.89 3.76 4.09
N ILE A 124 15.01 3.27 4.64
CA ILE A 124 16.02 2.54 3.86
C ILE A 124 15.43 1.27 3.24
N VAL A 125 14.65 0.51 4.01
CA VAL A 125 13.97 -0.69 3.52
C VAL A 125 12.98 -0.33 2.40
N CYS A 126 12.12 0.67 2.59
CA CYS A 126 11.17 1.12 1.57
C CYS A 126 11.87 1.58 0.29
N GLN A 127 12.98 2.32 0.37
CA GLN A 127 13.75 2.73 -0.81
C GLN A 127 14.37 1.53 -1.53
N ARG A 128 14.78 0.51 -0.79
CA ARG A 128 15.28 -0.75 -1.36
C ARG A 128 14.17 -1.50 -2.08
N GLU A 129 13.01 -1.60 -1.46
CA GLU A 129 11.81 -2.26 -2.01
C GLU A 129 11.26 -1.56 -3.25
N ARG A 130 11.38 -0.23 -3.36
CA ARG A 130 11.03 0.50 -4.60
C ARG A 130 11.83 0.05 -5.82
N GLN A 131 13.00 -0.56 -5.63
CA GLN A 131 13.84 -1.07 -6.72
C GLN A 131 13.51 -2.52 -7.09
N TYR A 132 12.67 -3.18 -6.31
CA TYR A 132 12.35 -4.58 -6.51
C TYR A 132 11.47 -4.75 -7.74
N PRO A 133 11.79 -5.73 -8.61
CA PRO A 133 11.11 -5.91 -9.88
C PRO A 133 9.74 -6.60 -9.75
N PHE A 134 9.38 -7.15 -8.59
CA PHE A 134 8.11 -7.86 -8.39
C PHE A 134 7.27 -7.24 -7.28
N ASN A 135 5.97 -7.15 -7.51
CA ASN A 135 4.95 -6.71 -6.57
C ASN A 135 3.97 -7.87 -6.33
N VAL A 136 3.59 -8.08 -5.08
CA VAL A 136 2.61 -9.09 -4.68
C VAL A 136 1.33 -8.38 -4.28
N TYR A 137 0.25 -8.65 -5.00
CA TYR A 137 -1.07 -8.12 -4.71
C TYR A 137 -1.99 -9.23 -4.22
N VAL A 138 -2.94 -8.85 -3.38
CA VAL A 138 -4.07 -9.69 -3.00
C VAL A 138 -5.36 -8.98 -3.36
N THR A 139 -6.25 -9.68 -4.06
CA THR A 139 -7.57 -9.20 -4.44
C THR A 139 -8.61 -9.99 -3.67
N GLY A 140 -9.61 -9.28 -3.15
CA GLY A 140 -10.66 -9.87 -2.31
C GLY A 140 -11.85 -8.95 -2.14
N GLN A 141 -12.73 -9.32 -1.22
CA GLN A 141 -13.81 -8.44 -0.77
C GLN A 141 -13.39 -7.71 0.49
N VAL A 142 -13.66 -6.42 0.52
CA VAL A 142 -13.38 -5.55 1.65
C VAL A 142 -14.70 -5.05 2.20
N GLU A 143 -14.86 -5.16 3.50
CA GLU A 143 -15.94 -4.54 4.24
C GLU A 143 -15.47 -3.19 4.78
N TYR A 144 -16.24 -2.14 4.51
CA TYR A 144 -16.00 -0.79 5.02
C TYR A 144 -17.19 -0.34 5.88
N PRO A 145 -16.99 0.53 6.87
CA PRO A 145 -18.09 1.16 7.58
C PRO A 145 -18.83 2.12 6.65
N GLU A 146 -20.15 2.23 6.82
CA GLU A 146 -20.95 3.29 6.20
C GLU A 146 -20.67 4.63 6.88
N ASP A 147 -20.77 5.74 6.12
CA ASP A 147 -20.58 7.10 6.63
C ASP A 147 -21.47 7.40 7.85
N ASP A 148 -22.73 6.93 7.79
CA ASP A 148 -23.64 6.90 8.93
C ASP A 148 -23.69 5.48 9.52
N PRO A 149 -23.15 5.27 10.75
CA PRO A 149 -23.07 3.97 11.40
C PRO A 149 -24.41 3.26 11.57
N ILE A 150 -25.55 3.97 11.48
CA ILE A 150 -26.88 3.37 11.56
C ILE A 150 -27.11 2.39 10.41
N TYR A 151 -26.45 2.59 9.25
CA TYR A 151 -26.58 1.71 8.09
C TYR A 151 -25.60 0.53 8.10
N GLY A 152 -24.68 0.45 9.06
CA GLY A 152 -23.78 -0.67 9.25
C GLY A 152 -22.54 -0.60 8.35
N THR A 153 -22.33 -1.63 7.52
CA THR A 153 -21.16 -1.80 6.67
C THR A 153 -21.57 -2.13 5.24
N TYR A 154 -20.71 -1.78 4.28
CA TYR A 154 -20.86 -2.17 2.88
C TYR A 154 -19.65 -2.97 2.41
N VAL A 155 -19.87 -3.84 1.42
CA VAL A 155 -18.82 -4.71 0.87
C VAL A 155 -18.52 -4.33 -0.58
N THR A 156 -17.25 -4.08 -0.87
CA THR A 156 -16.74 -3.81 -2.22
C THR A 156 -15.57 -4.73 -2.56
N GLU A 157 -15.10 -4.70 -3.80
CA GLU A 157 -13.85 -5.36 -4.18
C GLU A 157 -12.66 -4.45 -3.92
N GLY A 158 -11.57 -5.03 -3.40
CA GLY A 158 -10.34 -4.32 -3.11
C GLY A 158 -9.12 -5.13 -3.52
N THR A 159 -8.09 -4.43 -3.96
CA THR A 159 -6.77 -4.97 -4.28
C THR A 159 -5.74 -4.26 -3.42
N PHE A 160 -4.95 -5.02 -2.65
CA PHE A 160 -3.93 -4.47 -1.77
C PHE A 160 -2.55 -5.00 -2.14
N LEU A 161 -1.55 -4.13 -2.01
CA LEU A 161 -0.16 -4.53 -2.12
C LEU A 161 0.25 -5.22 -0.80
N VAL A 162 0.58 -6.51 -0.88
CA VAL A 162 1.07 -7.31 0.25
C VAL A 162 2.56 -7.03 0.48
N GLY A 163 3.33 -6.87 -0.60
CA GLY A 163 4.75 -6.59 -0.50
C GLY A 163 5.47 -6.52 -1.85
N LYS A 164 6.76 -6.26 -1.80
CA LYS A 164 7.65 -6.19 -2.97
C LYS A 164 8.80 -7.17 -2.82
N ALA A 165 9.27 -7.72 -3.92
CA ALA A 165 10.21 -8.83 -3.91
C ALA A 165 11.28 -8.73 -5.01
N LYS A 166 12.52 -9.11 -4.67
CA LYS A 166 13.66 -9.13 -5.61
C LYS A 166 13.53 -10.24 -6.65
N THR A 167 13.03 -11.39 -6.21
CA THR A 167 12.87 -12.59 -7.02
C THR A 167 11.44 -13.11 -6.92
N ILE A 168 11.04 -13.96 -7.85
CA ILE A 168 9.73 -14.64 -7.80
C ILE A 168 9.64 -15.49 -6.53
N HIS A 169 10.71 -16.18 -6.13
CA HIS A 169 10.70 -16.97 -4.90
C HIS A 169 10.45 -16.11 -3.66
N ASP A 170 11.12 -14.95 -3.54
CA ASP A 170 10.86 -14.03 -2.44
C ASP A 170 9.41 -13.51 -2.45
N ALA A 171 8.80 -13.36 -3.63
CA ALA A 171 7.39 -12.98 -3.76
C ALA A 171 6.45 -14.09 -3.25
N LEU A 172 6.77 -15.36 -3.53
CA LEU A 172 6.02 -16.50 -3.01
C LEU A 172 6.12 -16.60 -1.48
N GLU A 173 7.33 -16.42 -0.92
CA GLU A 173 7.51 -16.42 0.54
C GLU A 173 6.82 -15.21 1.19
N CYS A 174 6.82 -14.04 0.56
CA CYS A 174 6.05 -12.88 1.03
C CYS A 174 4.55 -13.18 1.12
N ALA A 175 3.98 -13.81 0.08
CA ALA A 175 2.59 -14.28 0.09
C ALA A 175 2.32 -15.32 1.19
N LYS A 176 3.26 -16.23 1.42
CA LYS A 176 3.17 -17.25 2.48
C LYS A 176 3.23 -16.66 3.88
N GLU A 177 4.09 -15.67 4.11
CA GLU A 177 4.17 -14.97 5.39
C GLU A 177 2.84 -14.26 5.70
N ALA A 178 2.27 -13.55 4.72
CA ALA A 178 0.96 -12.90 4.87
C ALA A 178 -0.15 -13.91 5.17
N PHE A 179 -0.18 -15.02 4.42
CA PHE A 179 -1.09 -16.14 4.65
C PHE A 179 -0.97 -16.70 6.07
N THR A 180 0.26 -16.96 6.54
CA THR A 180 0.52 -17.58 7.85
C THR A 180 0.15 -16.65 9.01
N ARG A 181 0.29 -15.35 8.82
CA ARG A 181 -0.13 -14.34 9.82
C ARG A 181 -1.64 -14.07 9.80
N GLY A 182 -2.33 -14.44 8.72
CA GLY A 182 -3.72 -14.03 8.48
C GLY A 182 -3.86 -12.53 8.20
N GLU A 183 -2.76 -11.86 7.83
CA GLU A 183 -2.68 -10.42 7.65
C GLU A 183 -2.40 -10.10 6.17
N TRP A 184 -3.47 -10.01 5.39
CA TRP A 184 -3.39 -9.69 3.96
C TRP A 184 -3.34 -8.19 3.67
N ILE A 185 -4.01 -7.40 4.50
CA ILE A 185 -4.00 -5.95 4.39
C ILE A 185 -2.88 -5.42 5.27
N VAL A 186 -1.78 -5.03 4.64
CA VAL A 186 -0.71 -4.28 5.30
C VAL A 186 -0.98 -2.79 5.10
N LEU A 187 -1.66 -2.17 6.06
CA LEU A 187 -1.77 -0.71 6.08
C LEU A 187 -0.44 -0.15 6.58
N GLU A 188 0.33 0.46 5.69
CA GLU A 188 1.48 1.29 6.09
C GLU A 188 0.99 2.38 7.08
N GLU A 189 1.80 2.73 8.09
CA GLU A 189 1.39 3.75 9.10
C GLU A 189 1.03 5.08 8.44
N GLU A 190 1.69 5.43 7.32
CA GLU A 190 1.40 6.63 6.53
C GLU A 190 0.00 6.59 5.89
N GLY A 191 -0.52 5.42 5.55
CA GLY A 191 -1.85 5.26 4.92
C GLY A 191 -3.00 5.09 5.91
N ARG A 192 -2.73 4.87 7.21
CA ARG A 192 -3.81 4.75 8.21
C ARG A 192 -4.55 6.06 8.43
N ASP A 193 -3.83 7.18 8.36
CA ASP A 193 -4.41 8.51 8.56
C ASP A 193 -5.34 8.90 7.40
N GLU A 194 -5.17 8.32 6.21
CA GLU A 194 -6.05 8.54 5.04
C GLU A 194 -7.46 7.98 5.25
N PHE A 195 -7.57 6.95 6.09
CA PHE A 195 -8.85 6.34 6.41
C PHE A 195 -9.56 7.02 7.58
N VAL A 196 -8.94 7.98 8.25
CA VAL A 196 -9.61 8.71 9.33
C VAL A 196 -10.38 9.90 8.74
N ASP A 197 -11.70 9.88 8.86
CA ASP A 197 -12.54 11.03 8.50
C ASP A 197 -12.11 12.26 9.31
N HIS A 198 -11.54 13.26 8.64
CA HIS A 198 -11.00 14.46 9.27
C HIS A 198 -12.06 15.34 9.94
N LEU A 199 -13.35 15.19 9.60
CA LEU A 199 -14.46 15.92 10.20
C LEU A 199 -14.98 15.25 11.46
N THR A 200 -15.03 13.92 11.47
CA THR A 200 -15.64 13.15 12.58
C THR A 200 -14.61 12.44 13.47
N GLY A 201 -13.35 12.34 13.04
CA GLY A 201 -12.28 11.61 13.69
C GLY A 201 -12.48 10.09 13.71
N ARG A 202 -13.35 9.57 12.84
CA ARG A 202 -13.70 8.14 12.80
C ARG A 202 -12.83 7.39 11.81
N ASP A 203 -12.48 6.17 12.16
CA ASP A 203 -11.81 5.23 11.26
C ASP A 203 -12.82 4.71 10.22
N GLN A 204 -12.61 5.11 8.97
CA GLN A 204 -13.29 4.66 7.75
C GLN A 204 -12.47 3.59 7.01
N GLY A 205 -11.52 2.97 7.71
CA GLY A 205 -10.66 1.92 7.18
C GLY A 205 -11.40 0.61 6.94
N PRO A 206 -10.73 -0.36 6.31
CA PRO A 206 -11.30 -1.68 6.09
C PRO A 206 -11.58 -2.39 7.42
N VAL A 207 -12.83 -2.79 7.64
CA VAL A 207 -13.31 -3.55 8.81
C VAL A 207 -12.88 -5.00 8.72
N SER A 208 -13.06 -5.60 7.54
CA SER A 208 -12.72 -7.00 7.28
C SER A 208 -12.30 -7.20 5.84
N PHE A 209 -11.51 -8.25 5.61
CA PHE A 209 -11.07 -8.66 4.27
C PHE A 209 -11.33 -10.14 4.07
N SER A 210 -11.94 -10.46 2.94
CA SER A 210 -12.12 -11.82 2.46
C SER A 210 -11.26 -12.00 1.22
N GLU A 211 -10.05 -12.51 1.42
CA GLU A 211 -9.09 -12.79 0.37
C GLU A 211 -9.62 -13.80 -0.66
N ARG A 212 -9.16 -13.66 -1.90
CA ARG A 212 -9.55 -14.55 -3.00
C ARG A 212 -8.34 -14.94 -3.85
N THR A 213 -7.65 -13.96 -4.40
CA THR A 213 -6.63 -14.18 -5.42
C THR A 213 -5.36 -13.45 -5.04
N ILE A 214 -4.22 -14.12 -5.20
CA ILE A 214 -2.89 -13.52 -5.13
C ILE A 214 -2.41 -13.30 -6.56
N GLU A 215 -1.84 -12.15 -6.83
CA GLU A 215 -1.24 -11.80 -8.11
C GLU A 215 0.19 -11.33 -7.91
N ILE A 216 1.15 -11.99 -8.57
CA ILE A 216 2.52 -11.51 -8.65
C ILE A 216 2.68 -10.80 -9.98
N ARG A 217 3.06 -9.52 -9.92
CA ARG A 217 3.27 -8.68 -11.10
C ARG A 217 4.69 -8.19 -11.16
N ASP A 218 5.22 -8.01 -12.37
CA ASP A 218 6.55 -7.43 -12.55
C ASP A 218 6.55 -5.89 -12.55
N LYS A 219 7.72 -5.28 -12.76
CA LYS A 219 7.92 -3.82 -12.78
C LYS A 219 7.11 -3.10 -13.87
N GLY A 220 6.72 -3.82 -14.92
CA GLY A 220 5.86 -3.31 -16.00
C GLY A 220 4.38 -3.56 -15.76
N ASP A 221 3.98 -3.92 -14.53
CA ASP A 221 2.63 -4.33 -14.15
C ASP A 221 2.13 -5.56 -14.94
N ARG A 222 3.05 -6.38 -15.46
CA ARG A 222 2.71 -7.59 -16.21
C ARG A 222 2.50 -8.73 -15.24
N LEU A 223 1.40 -9.46 -15.41
CA LEU A 223 1.05 -10.60 -14.57
C LEU A 223 2.02 -11.76 -14.81
N VAL A 224 2.69 -12.19 -13.73
CA VAL A 224 3.71 -13.25 -13.72
C VAL A 224 3.15 -14.57 -13.25
N LEU A 225 2.38 -14.54 -12.16
CA LEU A 225 1.80 -15.72 -11.52
C LEU A 225 0.55 -15.32 -10.73
N THR A 226 -0.40 -16.24 -10.62
CA THR A 226 -1.59 -16.10 -9.79
C THR A 226 -1.74 -17.28 -8.86
N GLY A 227 -2.37 -17.07 -7.72
CA GLY A 227 -2.69 -18.13 -6.77
C GLY A 227 -3.99 -17.87 -6.04
N ASN A 228 -4.51 -18.90 -5.37
CA ASN A 228 -5.64 -18.79 -4.48
C ASN A 228 -5.17 -18.29 -3.11
N ALA A 229 -5.68 -17.17 -2.65
CA ALA A 229 -5.27 -16.58 -1.38
C ALA A 229 -5.71 -17.40 -0.15
N ARG A 230 -6.77 -18.20 -0.26
CA ARG A 230 -7.32 -18.99 0.85
C ARG A 230 -6.63 -20.33 1.05
N THR A 231 -6.05 -20.89 -0.01
CA THR A 231 -5.38 -22.20 0.03
C THR A 231 -3.88 -22.10 -0.25
N LEU A 232 -3.41 -20.93 -0.68
CA LEU A 232 -2.06 -20.68 -1.16
C LEU A 232 -1.68 -21.53 -2.40
N GLU A 233 -2.66 -22.11 -3.08
CA GLU A 233 -2.44 -22.93 -4.28
C GLU A 233 -2.20 -22.05 -5.50
N TRP A 234 -1.05 -22.24 -6.17
CA TRP A 234 -0.69 -21.49 -7.36
C TRP A 234 -1.34 -22.06 -8.63
N HIS A 235 -1.89 -21.19 -9.47
CA HIS A 235 -2.55 -21.60 -10.69
C HIS A 235 -1.54 -21.98 -11.77
N ARG A 236 -1.82 -23.07 -12.48
CA ARG A 236 -1.05 -23.47 -13.66
C ARG A 236 -1.24 -22.45 -14.78
N HIS A 237 -0.15 -22.08 -15.44
CA HIS A 237 -0.20 -21.18 -16.60
C HIS A 237 -0.97 -21.84 -17.74
N VAL A 238 -1.92 -21.10 -18.32
CA VAL A 238 -2.59 -21.49 -19.56
C VAL A 238 -1.68 -21.08 -20.73
N THR A 239 -1.11 -22.07 -21.39
CA THR A 239 -0.06 -21.85 -22.41
C THR A 239 -0.54 -22.16 -23.81
N SER A 240 -1.63 -22.91 -23.96
CA SER A 240 -2.16 -23.30 -25.27
C SER A 240 -3.07 -22.19 -25.83
N PRO A 241 -2.83 -21.68 -27.05
CA PRO A 241 -3.70 -20.67 -27.67
C PRO A 241 -5.14 -21.17 -27.83
N ASP A 242 -5.34 -22.45 -28.14
CA ASP A 242 -6.67 -23.06 -28.25
C ASP A 242 -7.41 -23.09 -26.92
N GLU A 243 -6.69 -23.27 -25.81
CA GLU A 243 -7.24 -23.25 -24.46
C GLU A 243 -7.60 -21.82 -24.03
N ILE A 244 -6.74 -20.84 -24.37
CA ILE A 244 -7.01 -19.42 -24.15
C ILE A 244 -8.27 -19.00 -24.93
N GLU A 245 -8.42 -19.40 -26.19
CA GLU A 245 -9.60 -19.07 -26.98
C GLU A 245 -10.88 -19.71 -26.41
N LYS A 246 -10.81 -20.97 -25.97
CA LYS A 246 -11.94 -21.64 -25.30
C LYS A 246 -12.34 -20.93 -24.02
N ILE A 247 -11.37 -20.57 -23.18
CA ILE A 247 -11.63 -19.84 -21.94
C ILE A 247 -12.23 -18.47 -22.25
N LYS A 248 -11.69 -17.71 -23.21
CA LYS A 248 -12.25 -16.42 -23.64
C LYS A 248 -13.69 -16.55 -24.16
N ALA A 249 -14.01 -17.63 -24.88
CA ALA A 249 -15.36 -17.91 -25.33
C ALA A 249 -16.30 -18.19 -24.15
N GLN A 250 -15.87 -18.98 -23.17
CA GLN A 250 -16.62 -19.26 -21.95
C GLN A 250 -16.84 -18.01 -21.10
N GLN A 251 -15.82 -17.16 -20.95
CA GLN A 251 -15.93 -15.87 -20.27
C GLN A 251 -16.96 -14.97 -20.95
N LYS A 252 -16.91 -14.88 -22.28
CA LYS A 252 -17.86 -14.07 -23.04
C LYS A 252 -19.31 -14.54 -22.82
N ASP A 253 -19.55 -15.85 -22.80
CA ASP A 253 -20.86 -16.42 -22.51
C ASP A 253 -21.33 -16.09 -21.08
N LEU A 254 -20.45 -16.21 -20.09
CA LEU A 254 -20.75 -15.86 -18.69
C LEU A 254 -21.04 -14.37 -18.53
N TYR A 255 -20.27 -13.48 -19.15
CA TYR A 255 -20.53 -12.04 -19.12
C TYR A 255 -21.85 -11.68 -19.82
N GLN A 256 -22.19 -12.37 -20.91
CA GLN A 256 -23.46 -12.16 -21.61
C GLN A 256 -24.65 -12.60 -20.73
N LYS A 257 -24.54 -13.75 -20.05
CA LYS A 257 -25.52 -14.19 -19.06
C LYS A 257 -25.63 -13.22 -17.88
N ALA A 258 -24.51 -12.74 -17.37
CA ALA A 258 -24.49 -11.76 -16.29
C ALA A 258 -25.19 -10.45 -16.69
N SER A 259 -24.96 -9.97 -17.91
CA SER A 259 -25.64 -8.79 -18.45
C SER A 259 -27.14 -9.02 -18.57
N TYR A 260 -27.56 -10.20 -19.05
CA TYR A 260 -28.96 -10.58 -19.13
C TYR A 260 -29.62 -10.59 -17.75
N GLU A 261 -29.05 -11.28 -16.76
CA GLU A 261 -29.56 -11.31 -15.39
C GLU A 261 -29.62 -9.92 -14.75
N SER A 262 -28.60 -9.08 -14.98
CA SER A 262 -28.57 -7.70 -14.50
C SER A 262 -29.70 -6.85 -15.10
N GLY A 263 -30.13 -7.14 -16.34
CA GLY A 263 -31.27 -6.48 -16.98
C GLY A 263 -32.64 -6.89 -16.42
N TRP A 264 -32.69 -7.97 -15.64
CA TRP A 264 -33.87 -8.46 -14.91
C TRP A 264 -33.83 -8.13 -13.41
N ASP A 265 -33.01 -7.17 -13.00
CA ASP A 265 -32.75 -6.80 -11.60
C ASP A 265 -32.16 -7.94 -10.73
N ASN A 266 -31.66 -9.02 -11.33
CA ASN A 266 -30.99 -10.12 -10.63
C ASN A 266 -29.50 -9.81 -10.41
N TYR A 267 -29.21 -8.71 -9.70
CA TYR A 267 -27.84 -8.19 -9.55
C TYR A 267 -26.87 -9.16 -8.88
N GLU A 268 -27.32 -9.94 -7.89
CA GLU A 268 -26.44 -10.91 -7.21
C GLU A 268 -26.10 -12.10 -8.11
N THR A 269 -27.06 -12.62 -8.89
CA THR A 269 -26.81 -13.66 -9.89
C THR A 269 -25.84 -13.17 -10.96
N ALA A 270 -26.04 -11.94 -11.46
CA ALA A 270 -25.13 -11.30 -12.40
C ALA A 270 -23.72 -11.17 -11.83
N ARG A 271 -23.59 -10.79 -10.55
CA ARG A 271 -22.31 -10.69 -9.84
C ARG A 271 -21.62 -12.05 -9.72
N GLN A 272 -22.35 -13.11 -9.38
CA GLN A 272 -21.81 -14.48 -9.32
C GLN A 272 -21.30 -14.96 -10.68
N LEU A 273 -22.03 -14.67 -11.77
CA LEU A 273 -21.62 -15.03 -13.13
C LEU A 273 -20.37 -14.27 -13.59
N ARG A 274 -20.24 -12.98 -13.25
CA ARG A 274 -19.00 -12.20 -13.50
C ARG A 274 -17.81 -12.80 -12.75
N ARG A 275 -17.99 -13.14 -11.47
CA ARG A 275 -16.96 -13.81 -10.67
C ARG A 275 -16.53 -15.15 -11.27
N GLN A 276 -17.47 -15.95 -11.76
CA GLN A 276 -17.12 -17.20 -12.45
C GLN A 276 -16.30 -16.94 -13.71
N ALA A 277 -16.63 -15.88 -14.47
CA ALA A 277 -15.84 -15.50 -15.63
C ALA A 277 -14.41 -15.09 -15.24
N GLU A 278 -14.24 -14.29 -14.19
CA GLU A 278 -12.93 -13.87 -13.68
C GLU A 278 -12.08 -15.06 -13.20
N GLN A 279 -12.69 -16.04 -12.54
CA GLN A 279 -12.00 -17.27 -12.10
C GLN A 279 -11.41 -18.06 -13.27
N LEU A 280 -12.06 -18.04 -14.44
CA LEU A 280 -11.54 -18.72 -15.63
C LEU A 280 -10.27 -18.06 -16.18
N SER A 281 -10.05 -16.76 -15.95
CA SER A 281 -8.84 -16.05 -16.37
C SER A 281 -7.67 -16.19 -15.40
N LEU A 282 -7.82 -16.84 -14.25
CA LEU A 282 -6.77 -16.88 -13.24
C LEU A 282 -5.46 -17.46 -13.79
N GLY A 283 -5.50 -18.45 -14.69
CA GLY A 283 -4.29 -18.99 -15.32
C GLY A 283 -3.73 -18.17 -16.50
N PHE A 284 -4.32 -17.03 -16.85
CA PHE A 284 -3.85 -16.16 -17.94
C PHE A 284 -2.67 -15.31 -17.47
N VAL A 285 -1.47 -15.73 -17.84
CA VAL A 285 -0.22 -15.01 -17.58
C VAL A 285 0.23 -14.29 -18.84
N GLU A 286 0.95 -13.18 -18.67
CA GLU A 286 1.54 -12.42 -19.77
C GLU A 286 2.53 -13.26 -20.58
N GLU A 287 2.57 -13.04 -21.90
CA GLU A 287 3.26 -13.95 -22.84
C GLU A 287 4.74 -14.16 -22.50
N CYS A 288 5.42 -13.11 -22.05
CA CYS A 288 6.82 -13.14 -21.64
C CYS A 288 7.13 -14.01 -20.41
N TRP A 289 6.12 -14.32 -19.59
CA TRP A 289 6.25 -15.12 -18.37
C TRP A 289 5.68 -16.55 -18.51
N ARG A 290 5.02 -16.86 -19.62
CA ARG A 290 4.49 -18.21 -19.90
C ARG A 290 5.62 -19.22 -20.01
N ASN A 291 5.57 -20.29 -19.21
CA ASN A 291 6.61 -21.32 -19.12
C ASN A 291 8.02 -20.78 -18.83
N HIS A 292 8.13 -19.62 -18.19
CA HIS A 292 9.43 -19.07 -17.86
C HIS A 292 10.13 -19.97 -16.82
N PRO A 293 11.41 -20.37 -17.03
CA PRO A 293 12.08 -21.35 -16.17
C PRO A 293 12.19 -20.89 -14.72
N GLU A 294 12.34 -19.59 -14.48
CA GLU A 294 12.39 -19.04 -13.12
C GLU A 294 11.05 -19.18 -12.39
N VAL A 295 9.91 -19.04 -13.09
CA VAL A 295 8.59 -19.20 -12.48
C VAL A 295 8.36 -20.67 -12.15
N ILE A 296 8.64 -21.58 -13.09
CA ILE A 296 8.50 -23.02 -12.88
C ILE A 296 9.36 -23.47 -11.70
N GLN A 297 10.63 -23.07 -11.68
CA GLN A 297 11.55 -23.45 -10.61
C GLN A 297 11.13 -22.86 -9.26
N ALA A 298 10.62 -21.63 -9.23
CA ALA A 298 10.16 -21.01 -7.98
C ALA A 298 8.94 -21.73 -7.41
N VAL A 299 7.96 -22.09 -8.25
CA VAL A 299 6.75 -22.82 -7.84
C VAL A 299 7.08 -24.26 -7.44
N GLU A 300 7.97 -24.95 -8.15
CA GLU A 300 8.41 -26.32 -7.80
C GLU A 300 9.14 -26.40 -6.46
N LYS A 301 9.92 -25.36 -6.13
CA LYS A 301 10.68 -25.27 -4.88
C LYS A 301 9.89 -24.66 -3.73
N PHE A 302 8.65 -24.23 -3.98
CA PHE A 302 7.85 -23.56 -2.97
C PHE A 302 7.41 -24.55 -1.89
N GLU A 303 7.80 -24.27 -0.65
CA GLU A 303 7.43 -25.08 0.51
C GLU A 303 6.12 -24.56 1.10
N TYR A 304 5.05 -25.32 0.91
CA TYR A 304 3.75 -25.00 1.49
C TYR A 304 3.80 -25.06 3.03
N PRO A 305 3.12 -24.13 3.72
CA PRO A 305 3.02 -24.17 5.17
C PRO A 305 2.38 -25.49 5.62
N VAL A 306 2.94 -26.09 6.68
CA VAL A 306 2.38 -27.30 7.27
C VAL A 306 1.13 -26.91 8.05
N PHE A 307 -0.03 -27.31 7.56
CA PHE A 307 -1.29 -27.18 8.28
C PHE A 307 -1.29 -28.20 9.43
N ILE A 308 -1.21 -27.71 10.67
CA ILE A 308 -1.64 -28.51 11.80
C ILE A 308 -3.15 -28.35 11.82
N ASP A 309 -3.88 -29.33 11.29
CA ASP A 309 -5.31 -29.42 11.49
C ASP A 309 -5.56 -29.46 13.00
N GLU A 310 -6.06 -28.35 13.58
CA GLU A 310 -6.49 -28.31 14.98
C GLU A 310 -7.60 -29.35 15.25
N GLU A 311 -8.26 -29.85 14.20
CA GLU A 311 -9.19 -30.99 14.25
C GLU A 311 -8.51 -32.34 14.56
N MET A 312 -7.23 -32.53 14.17
CA MET A 312 -6.45 -33.74 14.51
C MET A 312 -5.85 -33.67 15.92
N ALA A 313 -5.71 -32.48 16.51
CA ALA A 313 -5.27 -32.32 17.89
C ALA A 313 -6.38 -32.67 18.89
N LEU A 314 -7.63 -32.38 18.56
CA LEU A 314 -8.80 -32.72 19.39
C LEU A 314 -9.13 -34.22 19.35
N PHE A 315 -8.89 -34.91 18.22
CA PHE A 315 -9.14 -36.36 18.11
C PHE A 315 -8.11 -37.22 18.86
N ASN A 316 -6.87 -36.74 19.02
CA ASN A 316 -5.82 -37.45 19.75
C ASN A 316 -5.85 -37.18 21.26
N ALA A 317 -6.43 -36.07 21.71
CA ALA A 317 -6.59 -35.79 23.14
C ALA A 317 -7.68 -36.68 23.80
N ASP A 318 -8.68 -37.13 23.05
CA ASP A 318 -9.73 -38.03 23.53
C ASP A 318 -9.34 -39.52 23.51
N GLN A 319 -8.26 -39.91 22.81
CA GLN A 319 -7.73 -41.28 22.88
C GLN A 319 -6.77 -41.52 24.05
N ASP A 320 -6.15 -40.47 24.59
CA ASP A 320 -5.25 -40.56 25.76
C ASP A 320 -5.97 -40.33 27.11
N ALA A 321 -7.28 -40.01 27.10
CA ALA A 321 -8.08 -39.83 28.32
C ALA A 321 -8.88 -41.08 28.74
N GLY A 322 -8.62 -42.24 28.13
CA GLY A 322 -9.34 -43.49 28.43
C GLY A 322 -8.42 -44.69 28.51
N ILE A 323 -7.74 -44.86 29.66
CA ILE A 323 -7.52 -46.11 30.43
C ILE A 323 -6.62 -45.72 31.63
N ASP A 324 -7.25 -45.54 32.79
CA ASP A 324 -7.02 -46.36 33.98
C ASP A 324 -8.20 -46.21 34.97
#